data_AF-A0AA95I5V0-F1
#
_entry.id   AF-A0AA95I5V0-F1
#
_cell.length_a   1.000
_cell.length_b   1.000
_cell.length_c   1.000
_cell.angle_alpha   90.00
_cell.angle_beta   90.00
_cell.angle_gamma   90.00
#
_symmetry.space_group_name_H-M   'P 1'
#
loop_
_entity.id
_entity.type
_entity.pdbx_description
1 polymer ?
#
loop_
_entity_poly.entity_id
_entity_poly.type
_entity_poly.pdbx_seq_one_letter_code
_entity_poly.pdbx_strand_id
1 'polypeptide(L)'
;MVAFSLLFTIMPIVVLVFIVAFAVKNKEQGGEKVVRHLYTYLVLFATLMMVIGGGVSNFMAAADLASPSGYYQSFTEYKQLTIAGKIEGSKTEMSEQELRSNYEVYVKEEEKRQKDRAINQIIKSLGFIVIPLPVFLYFNRLRKQQSE
;
A
#
# COMPACT_ATOMS: atom_id res chain seq x y z
N MET A 1 8.38 11.74 -14.91
CA MET A 1 8.93 11.70 -13.53
C MET A 1 9.09 13.08 -12.92
N VAL A 2 9.72 14.05 -13.60
CA VAL A 2 9.94 15.43 -13.09
C VAL A 2 8.63 16.14 -12.69
N ALA A 3 7.58 16.06 -13.51
CA ALA A 3 6.27 16.64 -13.18
C ALA A 3 5.62 16.03 -11.92
N PHE A 4 5.77 14.72 -11.72
CA PHE A 4 5.24 14.02 -10.54
C PHE A 4 6.01 14.40 -9.26
N SER A 5 7.33 14.57 -9.38
CA SER A 5 8.19 15.02 -8.28
C SER A 5 7.91 16.48 -7.88
N LEU A 6 7.68 17.36 -8.85
CA LEU A 6 7.27 18.75 -8.62
C LEU A 6 5.90 18.84 -7.94
N LEU A 7 4.94 18.00 -8.34
CA LEU A 7 3.62 17.98 -7.73
C LEU A 7 3.68 17.55 -6.25
N PHE A 8 4.48 16.52 -5.93
CA PHE A 8 4.69 16.07 -4.56
C PHE A 8 5.41 17.08 -3.67
N THR A 9 6.28 17.94 -4.23
CA THR A 9 7.01 18.97 -3.47
C THR A 9 6.23 20.27 -3.33
N ILE A 10 5.50 20.69 -4.37
CA ILE A 10 4.79 21.98 -4.39
C ILE A 10 3.43 21.89 -3.69
N MET A 11 2.72 20.77 -3.83
CA MET A 11 1.37 20.61 -3.26
C MET A 11 1.30 20.81 -1.73
N PRO A 12 2.20 20.23 -0.89
CA PRO A 12 2.16 20.48 0.55
C PRO A 12 2.46 21.95 0.91
N ILE A 13 3.30 22.65 0.13
CA ILE A 13 3.59 24.08 0.34
C ILE A 13 2.34 24.90 0.05
N VAL A 14 1.65 24.63 -1.06
CA VAL A 14 0.41 25.32 -1.43
C VAL A 14 -0.69 25.11 -0.38
N VAL A 15 -0.85 23.89 0.12
CA VAL A 15 -1.81 23.57 1.18
C VAL A 15 -1.49 24.31 2.48
N LEU A 16 -0.21 24.36 2.88
CA LEU A 16 0.24 25.12 4.05
C LEU A 16 -0.06 26.62 3.92
N VAL A 17 0.25 27.21 2.76
CA VAL A 17 -0.02 28.63 2.49
C VAL A 17 -1.52 28.90 2.56
N PHE A 18 -2.36 28.02 1.99
CA PHE A 18 -3.81 28.16 2.05
C PHE A 18 -4.35 28.09 3.48
N ILE A 19 -3.86 27.15 4.29
CA ILE A 19 -4.22 27.00 5.70
C ILE A 19 -3.85 28.27 6.47
N VAL A 20 -2.64 28.79 6.30
CA VAL A 20 -2.17 30.00 6.98
C VAL A 20 -2.97 31.23 6.55
N ALA A 21 -3.20 31.41 5.25
CA ALA A 21 -3.99 32.53 4.72
C ALA A 21 -5.44 32.50 5.25
N PHE A 22 -6.06 31.33 5.30
CA PHE A 22 -7.41 31.15 5.81
C PHE A 22 -7.50 31.38 7.32
N ALA A 23 -6.48 30.95 8.07
CA ALA A 23 -6.39 31.17 9.52
C ALA A 23 -6.17 32.66 9.87
N VAL A 24 -5.32 33.37 9.11
CA VAL A 24 -5.06 34.81 9.31
C VAL A 24 -6.29 35.64 8.98
N LYS A 25 -7.00 35.33 7.89
CA LYS A 25 -8.21 36.04 7.46
C LYS A 25 -9.37 35.93 8.45
N ASN A 26 -9.48 34.81 9.17
CA ASN A 26 -10.58 34.55 10.12
C ASN A 26 -10.21 34.79 11.59
N LYS A 27 -9.12 35.52 11.88
CA LYS A 27 -8.68 35.82 13.26
C LYS A 27 -9.74 36.49 14.13
N GLU A 28 -10.64 37.29 13.55
CA GLU A 28 -11.63 38.09 14.28
C GLU A 28 -12.86 37.29 14.77
N GLN A 29 -13.11 36.07 14.27
CA GLN A 29 -14.29 35.26 14.63
C GLN A 29 -14.02 34.16 15.68
N GLY A 30 -13.08 34.38 16.60
CA GLY A 30 -12.70 33.37 17.59
C GLY A 30 -11.78 32.30 17.01
N GLY A 31 -10.58 32.73 16.60
CA GLY A 31 -9.59 31.91 15.91
C GLY A 31 -9.26 30.57 16.59
N GLU A 32 -9.41 30.44 17.91
CA GLU A 32 -9.23 29.16 18.61
C GLU A 32 -10.23 28.09 18.15
N LYS A 33 -11.52 28.45 18.01
CA LYS A 33 -12.56 27.51 17.55
C LYS A 33 -12.31 27.06 16.12
N VAL A 34 -11.95 28.01 15.25
CA VAL A 34 -11.65 27.74 13.82
C VAL A 34 -10.44 26.82 13.69
N VAL A 35 -9.35 27.10 14.43
CA VAL A 35 -8.13 26.26 14.41
C VAL A 35 -8.42 24.86 14.97
N ARG A 36 -9.22 24.74 16.03
CA ARG A 36 -9.59 23.45 16.62
C ARG A 36 -10.44 22.59 15.67
N HIS A 37 -11.39 23.21 14.96
CA HIS A 37 -12.15 22.53 13.91
C HIS A 37 -11.24 22.08 12.78
N LEU A 38 -10.39 22.97 12.27
CA LEU A 38 -9.47 22.65 11.18
C LEU A 38 -8.57 21.46 11.55
N TYR A 39 -7.99 21.47 12.74
CA TYR A 39 -7.17 20.36 13.24
C TYR A 39 -7.97 19.04 13.29
N THR A 40 -9.19 19.09 13.82
CA THR A 40 -10.07 17.91 13.91
C THR A 40 -10.38 17.34 12.51
N TYR A 41 -10.69 18.19 11.54
CA TYR A 41 -10.92 17.77 10.15
C TYR A 41 -9.66 17.22 9.48
N LEU A 42 -8.49 17.80 9.74
CA LEU A 42 -7.22 17.29 9.20
C LEU A 42 -6.90 15.89 9.73
N VAL A 43 -7.08 15.65 11.04
CA VAL A 43 -6.87 14.32 11.63
C VAL A 43 -7.89 13.32 11.09
N LEU A 44 -9.17 13.69 10.99
CA LEU A 44 -10.20 12.85 10.39
C LEU A 44 -9.90 12.52 8.93
N PHE A 45 -9.40 13.49 8.16
CA PHE A 45 -8.99 13.28 6.78
C PHE A 45 -7.80 12.31 6.68
N ALA A 46 -6.76 12.51 7.48
CA ALA A 46 -5.57 11.64 7.47
C ALA A 46 -5.92 10.20 7.86
N THR A 47 -6.74 10.02 8.90
CA THR A 47 -7.21 8.70 9.32
C THR A 47 -8.11 8.04 8.27
N LEU A 48 -8.98 8.80 7.61
CA LEU A 48 -9.80 8.31 6.49
C LEU A 48 -8.94 7.82 5.32
N MET A 49 -7.94 8.62 4.91
CA MET A 49 -7.00 8.24 3.85
C MET A 49 -6.22 6.97 4.20
N MET A 50 -5.83 6.82 5.47
CA MET A 50 -5.13 5.62 5.95
C MET A 50 -6.02 4.37 5.86
N VAL A 51 -7.29 4.47 6.29
CA VAL A 51 -8.27 3.37 6.20
C VAL A 51 -8.57 3.00 4.75
N ILE A 52 -8.74 3.98 3.86
CA ILE A 52 -8.96 3.73 2.43
C ILE A 52 -7.74 3.02 1.83
N GLY A 53 -6.52 3.49 2.11
CA GLY A 53 -5.29 2.86 1.63
C GLY A 53 -5.14 1.42 2.14
N GLY A 54 -5.43 1.19 3.42
CA GLY A 54 -5.48 -0.16 3.99
C GLY A 54 -6.53 -1.05 3.32
N GLY A 55 -7.74 -0.53 3.10
CA GLY A 55 -8.83 -1.27 2.46
C GLY A 55 -8.50 -1.71 1.02
N VAL A 56 -7.99 -0.79 0.20
CA VAL A 56 -7.56 -1.11 -1.18
C VAL A 56 -6.44 -2.14 -1.17
N SER A 57 -5.43 -1.97 -0.32
CA SER A 57 -4.32 -2.93 -0.20
C SER A 57 -4.80 -4.31 0.25
N ASN A 58 -5.78 -4.38 1.16
CA ASN A 58 -6.30 -5.63 1.65
C ASN A 58 -7.08 -6.38 0.55
N PHE A 59 -7.87 -5.64 -0.25
CA PHE A 59 -8.59 -6.21 -1.39
C PHE A 59 -7.64 -6.74 -2.46
N MET A 60 -6.59 -5.98 -2.81
CA MET A 60 -5.56 -6.42 -3.76
C MET A 60 -4.87 -7.70 -3.27
N ALA A 61 -4.43 -7.72 -2.01
CA ALA A 61 -3.78 -8.89 -1.45
C ALA A 61 -4.72 -10.11 -1.34
N ALA A 62 -6.01 -9.90 -1.05
CA ALA A 62 -7.00 -10.97 -1.10
C ALA A 62 -7.20 -11.52 -2.52
N ALA A 63 -7.19 -10.66 -3.53
CA ALA A 63 -7.23 -11.06 -4.92
C ALA A 63 -5.98 -11.87 -5.31
N ASP A 64 -4.78 -11.42 -4.93
CA ASP A 64 -3.53 -12.14 -5.16
C ASP A 64 -3.47 -13.48 -4.41
N LEU A 65 -4.15 -13.61 -3.27
CA LEU A 65 -4.28 -14.88 -2.56
C LEU A 65 -5.22 -15.85 -3.27
N ALA A 66 -6.33 -15.35 -3.81
CA ALA A 66 -7.34 -16.15 -4.52
C ALA A 66 -6.90 -16.53 -5.94
N SER A 67 -6.21 -15.62 -6.64
CA SER A 67 -5.68 -15.80 -7.98
C SER A 67 -4.27 -15.21 -8.05
N PRO A 68 -3.25 -15.98 -7.63
CA PRO A 68 -1.87 -15.52 -7.68
C PRO A 68 -1.50 -15.15 -9.11
N SER A 69 -1.10 -13.91 -9.33
CA SER A 69 -0.54 -13.41 -10.58
C SER A 69 0.90 -13.94 -10.76
N GLY A 70 1.03 -15.26 -10.89
CA GLY A 70 2.32 -15.91 -11.10
C GLY A 70 2.88 -15.57 -12.47
N TYR A 71 4.04 -14.90 -12.51
CA TYR A 71 4.85 -14.81 -13.72
C TYR A 71 5.52 -16.16 -13.94
N TYR A 72 4.75 -17.15 -14.39
CA TYR A 72 5.30 -18.46 -14.72
C TYR A 72 6.01 -18.34 -16.05
N GLN A 73 7.33 -18.34 -15.98
CA GLN A 73 8.17 -18.55 -17.15
C GLN A 73 7.79 -19.88 -17.81
N SER A 74 7.69 -19.94 -19.13
CA SER A 74 7.37 -21.21 -19.80
C SER A 74 8.46 -22.26 -19.52
N PHE A 75 8.12 -23.55 -19.55
CA PHE A 75 9.12 -24.62 -19.41
C PHE A 75 10.28 -24.47 -20.40
N THR A 76 9.98 -24.05 -21.63
CA THR A 76 10.98 -23.80 -22.68
C THR A 76 11.97 -22.73 -22.26
N GLU A 77 11.48 -21.62 -21.74
CA GLU A 77 12.30 -20.52 -21.29
C GLU A 77 13.07 -20.94 -20.03
N TYR A 78 12.46 -21.70 -19.10
CA TYR A 78 13.13 -22.24 -17.91
C TYR A 78 14.31 -23.12 -18.31
N LYS A 79 14.08 -24.07 -19.22
CA LYS A 79 15.11 -24.92 -19.79
C LYS A 79 16.24 -24.10 -20.42
N GLN A 80 15.92 -23.05 -21.18
CA GLN A 80 16.91 -22.20 -21.82
C GLN A 80 17.78 -21.43 -20.81
N LEU A 81 17.19 -20.89 -19.73
CA LEU A 81 17.93 -20.22 -18.66
C LEU A 81 18.80 -21.18 -17.85
N THR A 82 18.30 -22.38 -17.54
CA THR A 82 19.04 -23.42 -16.81
C THR A 82 20.25 -23.90 -17.61
N ILE A 83 20.09 -24.18 -18.91
CA ILE A 83 21.19 -24.60 -19.79
C ILE A 83 22.20 -23.45 -19.98
N ALA A 84 21.73 -22.20 -20.05
CA ALA A 84 22.58 -21.02 -20.13
C ALA A 84 23.32 -20.69 -18.82
N GLY A 85 23.13 -21.47 -17.74
CA GLY A 85 23.79 -21.25 -16.45
C GLY A 85 23.35 -19.98 -15.74
N LYS A 86 22.20 -19.40 -16.11
CA LYS A 86 21.70 -18.12 -15.57
C LYS A 86 20.86 -18.31 -14.29
N ILE A 87 20.59 -19.55 -13.90
CA ILE A 87 19.89 -19.88 -12.66
C ILE A 87 20.93 -20.38 -11.65
N GLU A 88 21.02 -19.75 -10.49
CA GLU A 88 21.91 -20.20 -9.42
C GLU A 88 21.65 -21.66 -9.06
N GLY A 89 22.70 -22.49 -9.07
CA GLY A 89 22.62 -23.92 -8.78
C GLY A 89 22.26 -24.82 -9.97
N SER A 90 22.10 -24.29 -11.19
CA SER A 90 21.81 -25.10 -12.38
C SER A 90 23.00 -25.96 -12.81
N LYS A 91 22.79 -27.26 -13.03
CA LYS A 91 23.75 -28.14 -13.72
C LYS A 91 23.42 -28.17 -15.21
N THR A 92 24.43 -28.02 -16.06
CA THR A 92 24.27 -28.02 -17.53
C THR A 92 23.89 -29.40 -18.09
N GLU A 93 24.08 -30.46 -17.31
CA GLU A 93 23.84 -31.86 -17.68
C GLU A 93 22.68 -32.49 -16.88
N MET A 94 21.49 -31.90 -16.98
CA MET A 94 20.28 -32.47 -16.40
C MET A 94 19.46 -33.22 -17.44
N SER A 95 18.91 -34.38 -17.08
CA SER A 95 17.97 -35.09 -17.96
C SER A 95 16.68 -34.28 -18.14
N GLU A 96 15.94 -34.47 -19.24
CA GLU A 96 14.68 -33.76 -19.46
C GLU A 96 13.65 -34.04 -18.35
N GLN A 97 13.64 -35.26 -17.82
CA GLN A 97 12.75 -35.65 -16.73
C GLN A 97 13.08 -34.88 -15.44
N GLU A 98 14.37 -34.70 -15.14
CA GLU A 98 14.84 -33.93 -14.00
C GLU A 98 14.56 -32.43 -14.16
N LEU A 99 14.72 -31.88 -15.38
CA LEU A 99 14.36 -30.50 -15.69
C LEU A 99 12.86 -30.22 -15.50
N ARG A 100 11.99 -31.14 -15.91
CA ARG A 100 10.54 -31.02 -15.71
C ARG A 100 10.17 -31.07 -14.23
N SER A 101 10.77 -32.01 -13.49
CA SER A 101 10.55 -32.12 -12.04
C SER A 101 10.97 -30.83 -11.31
N ASN A 102 12.14 -30.29 -11.63
CA ASN A 102 12.61 -29.04 -11.03
C ASN A 102 11.75 -27.84 -11.41
N TYR A 103 11.24 -27.79 -12.65
CA TYR A 103 10.31 -26.75 -13.08
C TYR A 103 8.99 -26.81 -12.29
N GLU A 104 8.43 -28.00 -12.07
CA GLU A 104 7.21 -28.16 -11.26
C GLU A 104 7.42 -27.70 -9.81
N VAL A 105 8.58 -28.01 -9.22
CA VAL A 105 8.95 -27.53 -7.89
C VAL A 105 9.06 -26.01 -7.90
N TYR A 106 9.76 -25.44 -8.88
CA TYR A 106 9.93 -23.99 -9.04
C TYR A 106 8.58 -23.27 -9.12
N VAL A 107 7.65 -23.74 -9.97
CA VAL A 107 6.31 -23.19 -10.13
C VAL A 107 5.54 -23.22 -8.81
N LYS A 108 5.56 -24.36 -8.09
CA LYS A 108 4.88 -24.50 -6.79
C LYS A 108 5.47 -23.58 -5.73
N GLU A 109 6.78 -23.41 -5.70
CA GLU A 109 7.45 -22.52 -4.76
C GLU A 109 7.16 -21.04 -5.05
N GLU A 110 7.13 -20.63 -6.32
CA GLU A 110 6.72 -19.26 -6.69
C GLU A 110 5.27 -18.99 -6.28
N GLU A 111 4.36 -19.94 -6.55
CA GLU A 111 2.96 -19.81 -6.14
C GLU A 111 2.85 -19.65 -4.62
N LYS A 112 3.57 -20.48 -3.85
CA LYS A 112 3.63 -20.39 -2.39
C LYS A 112 4.18 -19.04 -1.93
N ARG A 113 5.29 -18.57 -2.51
CA ARG A 113 5.89 -17.26 -2.19
C ARG A 113 4.89 -16.12 -2.40
N GLN A 114 4.12 -16.16 -3.48
CA GLN A 114 3.12 -15.12 -3.76
C GLN A 114 1.99 -15.15 -2.72
N LYS A 115 1.50 -16.34 -2.35
CA LYS A 115 0.50 -16.48 -1.28
C LYS A 115 1.03 -15.96 0.07
N ASP A 116 2.26 -16.29 0.42
CA ASP A 116 2.89 -15.81 1.67
C ASP A 116 3.06 -14.28 1.67
N ARG A 117 3.40 -13.69 0.52
CA ARG A 117 3.45 -12.22 0.36
C ARG A 117 2.07 -11.59 0.51
N ALA A 118 1.05 -12.17 -0.12
CA ALA A 118 -0.33 -11.71 -0.02
C ALA A 118 -0.82 -11.75 1.45
N ILE A 119 -0.56 -12.83 2.19
CA ILE A 119 -0.90 -12.93 3.61
C ILE A 119 -0.19 -11.84 4.43
N ASN A 120 1.10 -11.63 4.20
CA ASN A 120 1.84 -10.56 4.87
C ASN A 120 1.28 -9.17 4.56
N GLN A 121 0.85 -8.93 3.33
CA GLN A 121 0.24 -7.67 2.93
C GLN A 121 -1.13 -7.47 3.57
N ILE A 122 -1.96 -8.52 3.67
CA ILE A 122 -3.22 -8.50 4.41
C ILE A 122 -2.98 -8.06 5.85
N ILE A 123 -2.07 -8.72 6.57
CA ILE A 123 -1.74 -8.40 7.97
C ILE A 123 -1.28 -6.95 8.12
N LYS A 124 -0.37 -6.49 7.25
CA LYS A 124 0.12 -5.10 7.28
C LYS A 124 -1.01 -4.10 7.00
N SER A 125 -1.85 -4.37 6.00
CA SER A 125 -2.96 -3.51 5.60
C SER A 125 -4.06 -3.41 6.66
N LEU A 126 -4.28 -4.48 7.43
CA LEU A 126 -5.14 -4.44 8.61
C LEU A 126 -4.60 -3.48 9.68
N GLY A 127 -3.28 -3.41 9.86
CA GLY A 127 -2.64 -2.40 10.71
C GLY A 127 -3.01 -0.96 10.29
N PHE A 128 -3.03 -0.69 8.99
CA PHE A 128 -3.46 0.59 8.42
C PHE A 128 -4.96 0.90 8.61
N ILE A 129 -5.78 -0.09 8.99
CA ILE A 129 -7.20 0.12 9.28
C ILE A 129 -7.43 0.21 10.80
N VAL A 130 -6.85 -0.71 11.56
CA VAL A 130 -7.10 -0.87 13.00
C VAL A 130 -6.46 0.26 13.81
N ILE A 131 -5.25 0.71 13.47
CA ILE A 131 -4.54 1.78 14.20
C ILE A 131 -5.25 3.14 14.11
N PRO A 132 -5.68 3.62 12.93
CA PRO A 132 -6.36 4.91 12.83
C PRO A 132 -7.81 4.88 13.33
N LEU A 133 -8.44 3.71 13.46
CA LEU A 133 -9.85 3.61 13.83
C LEU A 133 -10.17 4.22 15.22
N PRO A 134 -9.43 3.92 16.31
CA PRO A 134 -9.63 4.59 17.60
C PRO A 134 -9.49 6.11 17.53
N VAL A 135 -8.48 6.59 16.78
CA VAL A 135 -8.23 8.02 16.57
C VAL A 135 -9.40 8.65 15.83
N PHE A 136 -9.86 8.02 14.74
CA PHE A 136 -11.01 8.47 13.97
C PHE A 136 -12.27 8.55 14.84
N LEU A 137 -12.57 7.52 15.62
CA LEU A 137 -13.74 7.50 16.50
C LEU A 137 -13.69 8.62 17.55
N TYR A 138 -12.52 8.86 18.15
CA TYR A 138 -12.32 9.94 19.12
C TYR A 138 -12.54 11.32 18.48
N PHE A 139 -11.87 11.61 17.37
CA PHE A 139 -12.00 12.90 16.68
C PHE A 139 -13.37 13.10 16.03
N ASN A 140 -14.05 12.02 15.64
CA ASN A 140 -15.40 12.09 15.08
C ASN A 140 -16.43 12.44 16.17
N ARG A 141 -16.22 11.97 17.41
CA ARG A 141 -17.01 12.40 18.58
C ARG A 141 -16.73 13.86 18.93
N LEU A 142 -15.46 14.26 18.98
CA LEU A 142 -15.06 15.66 19.22
C LEU A 142 -15.69 16.62 18.21
N ARG A 143 -15.72 16.25 16.93
CA ARG A 143 -16.35 17.05 15.87
C ARG A 143 -17.84 17.26 16.14
N LYS A 144 -18.58 16.24 16.58
CA LYS A 144 -20.02 16.35 16.87
C LYS A 144 -20.31 17.28 18.04
N GLN A 145 -19.52 17.21 19.11
CA GLN A 145 -19.65 18.11 20.27
C GLN A 145 -19.29 19.57 19.95
N GLN A 146 -18.58 19.77 18.85
CA GLN A 146 -18.11 21.07 18.39
C GLN A 146 -19.08 21.77 17.42
N SER A 147 -20.00 21.00 16.82
CA SER A 147 -21.06 21.52 15.94
C SER A 147 -22.38 21.81 16.65
N GLU A 148 -22.52 21.36 17.91
CA GLU A 148 -23.60 21.74 18.84
C GLU A 148 -23.19 22.99 19.64
#